data_AF-A0A970CMT0-F1
#
_entry.id   AF-A0A970CMT0-F1
#
_cell.length_a   1.000
_cell.length_b   1.000
_cell.length_c   1.000
_cell.angle_alpha   90.00
_cell.angle_beta   90.00
_cell.angle_gamma   90.00
#
_symmetry.space_group_name_H-M   'P 1'
#
loop_
_entity.id
_entity.type
_entity.pdbx_description
1 polymer ?
#
loop_
_entity_poly.entity_id
_entity_poly.type
_entity_poly.pdbx_seq_one_letter_code
_entity_poly.pdbx_strand_id
1 'polypeptide(L)'
;MKKYRIPSTGTISVWERKYDEGTLGIDNRGKRRSYYKWLKKGKPIANNYSNEIAKIISGEHNKLKRIYGTIRLKYHIKNKYNINLNHKLIRRYKTILGLETLKRSKKGLSVKKAKEKNLNNKAPYLFECNFKSDTFGKKQTSDVSYIQCSKEIKPVDGKIINTDQGGVYFAYEYIELSKTLGFTRSMSYKGCCWENSPIENWFYQLKYQLEK
;
A
#
# COMPACT_ATOMS: atom_id res chain seq x y z
N MET A 1 24.74 27.13 -15.62
CA MET A 1 23.45 26.46 -15.33
C MET A 1 23.47 25.02 -15.82
N LYS A 2 23.55 24.04 -14.91
CA LYS A 2 22.96 22.70 -15.07
C LYS A 2 22.36 22.34 -13.71
N LYS A 3 21.03 22.39 -13.62
CA LYS A 3 20.22 22.05 -12.45
C LYS A 3 20.34 20.55 -12.20
N TYR A 4 20.88 20.16 -11.04
CA TYR A 4 20.74 18.80 -10.53
C TYR A 4 19.73 18.78 -9.40
N ARG A 5 18.85 17.80 -9.50
CA ARG A 5 17.54 17.64 -8.88
C ARG A 5 17.73 17.13 -7.45
N ILE A 6 17.23 17.88 -6.47
CA ILE A 6 17.20 17.46 -5.06
C ILE A 6 16.15 16.35 -4.91
N PRO A 7 16.48 15.13 -4.43
CA PRO A 7 15.48 14.13 -4.07
C PRO A 7 14.80 14.55 -2.76
N SER A 8 13.46 14.54 -2.74
CA SER A 8 12.64 15.03 -1.62
C SER A 8 12.57 14.09 -0.41
N THR A 9 13.24 12.95 -0.40
CA THR A 9 13.19 12.00 0.72
C THR A 9 14.48 11.19 0.87
N GLY A 10 15.09 11.26 2.05
CA GLY A 10 16.10 10.31 2.52
C GLY A 10 17.52 10.86 2.58
N THR A 11 18.03 11.00 3.81
CA THR A 11 19.45 11.27 4.10
C THR A 11 20.29 10.07 3.64
N ILE A 12 20.88 10.14 2.46
CA ILE A 12 22.00 9.26 2.09
C ILE A 12 23.26 9.91 2.65
N SER A 13 23.72 9.39 3.80
CA SER A 13 25.05 9.71 4.29
C SER A 13 26.08 9.00 3.41
N VAL A 14 26.62 9.73 2.44
CA VAL A 14 27.85 9.32 1.75
C VAL A 14 28.98 9.35 2.79
N TRP A 15 29.61 8.22 3.03
CA TRP A 15 30.80 8.14 3.87
C TRP A 15 31.98 8.70 3.08
N GLU A 16 32.36 9.96 3.35
CA GLU A 16 33.61 10.53 2.85
C GLU A 16 34.73 10.35 3.87
N ARG A 17 35.91 9.92 3.41
CA ARG A 17 37.14 9.76 4.20
C ARG A 17 37.60 11.05 4.89
N LYS A 18 37.07 12.21 4.48
CA LYS A 18 37.38 13.54 5.01
C LYS A 18 36.93 13.76 6.46
N TYR A 19 36.05 12.91 7.01
CA TYR A 19 35.65 12.99 8.42
C TYR A 19 36.76 12.59 9.41
N ASP A 20 37.82 11.91 8.95
CA ASP A 20 38.95 11.49 9.80
C ASP A 20 40.03 12.58 9.98
N GLU A 21 40.06 13.61 9.14
CA GLU A 21 41.11 14.65 9.11
C GLU A 21 40.75 15.94 9.86
N GLY A 22 39.65 15.94 10.62
CA GLY A 22 39.37 16.98 11.62
C GLY A 22 39.06 18.39 11.08
N THR A 23 38.86 18.55 9.77
CA THR A 23 38.50 19.85 9.19
C THR A 23 36.98 19.99 9.10
N LEU A 24 36.47 20.93 9.91
CA LEU A 24 35.08 21.41 9.98
C LEU A 24 34.04 20.43 10.58
N GLY A 25 34.18 20.24 11.90
CA GLY A 25 33.06 19.82 12.75
C GLY A 25 32.04 20.95 12.93
N ILE A 26 31.12 21.09 11.99
CA ILE A 26 29.84 21.80 12.20
C ILE A 26 28.71 20.97 11.57
N ASP A 27 28.29 19.93 12.28
CA ASP A 27 26.85 19.75 12.53
C ASP A 27 26.64 19.02 13.88
N ASN A 28 25.62 19.52 14.55
CA ASN A 28 25.16 19.47 15.93
C ASN A 28 25.23 18.12 16.66
N ARG A 29 25.76 18.18 17.91
CA ARG A 29 25.10 17.68 19.16
C ARG A 29 25.94 17.69 20.46
N GLY A 30 27.02 18.48 20.57
CA GLY A 30 27.80 18.53 21.81
C GLY A 30 28.32 19.92 22.16
N LYS A 31 28.04 20.41 23.38
CA LYS A 31 28.70 21.60 23.95
C LYS A 31 30.22 21.41 23.92
N ARG A 32 31.01 22.47 23.66
CA ARG A 32 32.49 22.47 23.58
C ARG A 32 33.18 21.74 24.75
N ARG A 33 32.64 21.84 25.96
CA ARG A 33 33.13 21.10 27.16
C ARG A 33 33.04 19.57 27.00
N SER A 34 32.03 19.06 26.30
CA SER A 34 31.85 17.63 26.04
C SER A 34 32.90 17.08 25.07
N TYR A 35 33.32 17.87 24.08
CA TYR A 35 34.37 17.50 23.12
C TYR A 35 35.73 17.31 23.80
N TYR A 36 36.14 18.26 24.64
CA TYR A 36 37.41 18.13 25.38
C TYR A 36 37.35 17.07 26.48
N LYS A 37 36.18 16.84 27.09
CA LYS A 37 35.96 15.71 28.02
C LYS A 37 36.04 14.35 27.29
N TRP A 38 35.60 14.27 26.03
CA TRP A 38 35.73 13.09 25.16
C TRP A 38 37.18 12.82 24.75
N LEU A 39 37.95 13.85 24.42
CA LEU A 39 39.40 13.72 24.16
C LEU A 39 40.15 13.24 25.41
N LYS A 40 39.88 13.83 26.57
CA LYS A 40 40.59 13.52 27.84
C LYS A 40 40.29 12.12 28.38
N LYS A 41 39.07 11.59 28.14
CA LYS A 41 38.68 10.22 28.55
C LYS A 41 39.23 9.11 27.63
N GLY A 42 39.91 9.48 26.55
CA GLY A 42 40.16 8.58 25.43
C GLY A 42 38.89 8.47 24.58
N LYS A 43 39.03 8.59 23.26
CA LYS A 43 37.91 8.39 22.33
C LYS A 43 37.33 7.00 22.62
N PRO A 44 36.08 6.85 23.12
CA PRO A 44 35.48 5.54 23.24
C PRO A 44 35.52 4.91 21.85
N ILE A 45 35.88 3.63 21.73
CA ILE A 45 35.79 2.90 20.47
C ILE A 45 34.29 2.74 20.18
N ALA A 46 33.69 3.82 19.70
CA ALA A 46 32.31 3.85 19.28
C ALA A 46 32.20 2.80 18.17
N ASN A 47 31.27 1.86 18.34
CA ASN A 47 31.07 0.74 17.42
C ASN A 47 32.06 -0.43 17.56
N ASN A 48 32.46 -0.80 18.78
CA ASN A 48 33.21 -2.04 18.95
C ASN A 48 32.48 -3.23 18.26
N TYR A 49 33.19 -3.88 17.34
CA TYR A 49 32.69 -4.99 16.57
C TYR A 49 32.94 -6.28 17.36
N SER A 50 31.87 -6.92 17.80
CA SER A 50 31.95 -8.21 18.49
C SER A 50 31.84 -9.32 17.45
N ASN A 51 32.94 -10.08 17.30
CA ASN A 51 32.98 -11.27 16.45
C ASN A 51 31.91 -12.30 16.85
N GLU A 52 31.61 -12.45 18.13
CA GLU A 52 30.62 -13.41 18.63
C GLU A 52 29.21 -13.03 18.18
N ILE A 53 28.79 -11.78 18.41
CA ILE A 53 27.47 -11.30 18.02
C ILE A 53 27.32 -11.31 16.50
N ALA A 54 28.38 -10.97 15.77
CA ALA A 54 28.41 -11.04 14.31
C ALA A 54 28.19 -12.46 13.77
N LYS A 55 28.84 -13.48 14.37
CA LYS A 55 28.64 -14.89 14.02
C LYS A 55 27.19 -15.33 14.27
N ILE A 56 26.59 -14.94 15.40
CA ILE A 56 25.18 -15.25 15.70
C ILE A 56 24.25 -14.63 14.65
N ILE A 57 24.42 -13.35 14.34
CA ILE A 57 23.59 -12.64 13.36
C ILE A 57 23.73 -13.26 11.96
N SER A 58 24.96 -13.56 11.53
CA SER A 58 25.22 -14.18 10.21
C SER A 58 24.64 -15.59 10.13
N GLY A 59 24.88 -16.42 11.15
CA GLY A 59 24.40 -17.79 11.21
C GLY A 59 22.87 -17.89 11.17
N GLU A 60 22.18 -17.09 11.97
CA GLU A 60 20.70 -17.11 11.99
C GLU A 60 20.10 -16.46 10.73
N HIS A 61 20.73 -15.44 10.15
CA HIS A 61 20.28 -14.86 8.87
C HIS A 61 20.33 -15.89 7.73
N ASN A 62 21.39 -16.69 7.67
CA ASN A 62 21.54 -17.74 6.65
C ASN A 62 20.60 -18.93 6.91
N LYS A 63 20.44 -19.38 8.15
CA LYS A 63 19.48 -20.45 8.52
C LYS A 63 18.04 -20.08 8.14
N LEU A 64 17.66 -18.81 8.31
CA LEU A 64 16.34 -18.28 7.93
C LEU A 64 16.23 -17.97 6.42
N LYS A 65 17.13 -18.51 5.59
CA LYS A 65 17.19 -18.34 4.14
C LYS A 65 17.13 -16.86 3.72
N ARG A 66 17.70 -15.97 4.55
CA ARG A 66 17.75 -14.51 4.30
C ARG A 66 16.38 -13.82 4.23
N ILE A 67 15.30 -14.48 4.67
CA ILE A 67 13.92 -13.96 4.59
C ILE A 67 13.68 -12.87 5.63
N TYR A 68 14.31 -12.99 6.81
CA TYR A 68 14.03 -12.11 7.93
C TYR A 68 14.76 -10.77 7.80
N GLY A 69 13.96 -9.70 7.75
CA GLY A 69 14.44 -8.33 7.92
C GLY A 69 15.02 -8.09 9.31
N THR A 70 15.68 -6.94 9.51
CA THR A 70 16.40 -6.61 10.76
C THR A 70 15.54 -6.70 12.02
N ILE A 71 14.31 -6.21 11.98
CA ILE A 71 13.40 -6.25 13.13
C ILE A 71 12.99 -7.70 13.45
N ARG A 72 12.61 -8.46 12.42
CA ARG A 72 12.24 -9.88 12.59
C ARG A 72 13.41 -10.71 13.10
N LEU A 73 14.61 -10.44 12.59
CA LEU A 73 15.84 -11.10 13.04
C LEU A 73 16.17 -10.75 14.50
N LYS A 74 15.92 -9.51 14.95
CA LYS A 74 16.04 -9.12 16.36
C LYS A 74 15.16 -9.99 17.26
N TYR A 75 13.87 -10.08 16.95
CA TYR A 75 12.94 -10.86 17.76
C TYR A 75 13.26 -12.35 17.73
N HIS A 76 13.67 -12.87 16.57
CA HIS A 76 14.15 -14.25 16.45
C HIS A 76 15.33 -14.55 17.38
N ILE A 77 16.37 -13.69 17.35
CA ILE A 77 17.54 -13.84 18.22
C ILE A 77 17.17 -13.67 19.69
N LYS A 78 16.31 -12.69 20.02
CA LYS A 78 15.82 -12.49 21.39
C LYS A 78 15.09 -13.73 21.91
N ASN A 79 14.18 -14.30 21.12
CA ASN A 79 13.39 -15.45 21.58
C ASN A 79 14.24 -16.73 21.69
N LYS A 80 15.24 -16.89 20.82
CA LYS A 80 16.06 -18.12 20.76
C LYS A 80 17.21 -18.14 21.76
N TYR A 81 17.88 -17.00 21.95
CA TYR A 81 19.09 -16.91 22.78
C TYR A 81 18.88 -16.06 24.05
N ASN A 82 17.68 -15.48 24.24
CA ASN A 82 17.38 -14.51 25.30
C ASN A 82 18.28 -13.26 25.28
N ILE A 83 18.89 -12.93 24.12
CA ILE A 83 19.77 -11.77 23.96
C ILE A 83 18.99 -10.59 23.36
N ASN A 84 18.89 -9.49 24.10
CA ASN A 84 18.21 -8.28 23.63
C ASN A 84 19.15 -7.35 22.84
N LEU A 85 19.36 -7.65 21.56
CA LEU A 85 20.16 -6.80 20.67
C LEU A 85 19.39 -5.57 20.18
N ASN A 86 20.05 -4.41 20.10
CA ASN A 86 19.47 -3.23 19.45
C ASN A 86 19.35 -3.46 17.94
N HIS A 87 18.19 -3.15 17.35
CA HIS A 87 17.96 -3.30 15.91
C HIS A 87 18.94 -2.46 15.07
N LYS A 88 19.43 -1.32 15.60
CA LYS A 88 20.46 -0.50 14.96
C LYS A 88 21.82 -1.23 14.88
N LEU A 89 22.16 -2.01 15.90
CA LEU A 89 23.39 -2.83 15.92
C LEU A 89 23.30 -3.95 14.88
N ILE A 90 22.16 -4.66 14.84
CA ILE A 90 21.94 -5.73 13.84
C ILE A 90 22.01 -5.15 12.42
N ARG A 91 21.39 -3.98 12.18
CA ARG A 91 21.49 -3.29 10.88
C ARG A 91 22.94 -3.00 10.51
N ARG A 92 23.71 -2.42 11.44
CA ARG A 92 25.13 -2.11 11.24
C ARG A 92 25.94 -3.37 10.91
N TYR A 93 25.76 -4.45 11.68
CA TYR A 93 26.52 -5.68 11.47
C TYR A 93 26.14 -6.36 10.15
N LYS A 94 24.87 -6.31 9.74
CA LYS A 94 24.47 -6.76 8.41
C LYS A 94 25.13 -5.95 7.30
N THR A 95 25.28 -4.63 7.47
CA THR A 95 26.02 -3.79 6.52
C THR A 95 27.49 -4.17 6.45
N ILE A 96 28.16 -4.32 7.61
CA ILE A 96 29.59 -4.69 7.68
C ILE A 96 29.82 -6.08 7.04
N LEU A 97 28.92 -7.03 7.28
CA LEU A 97 29.01 -8.41 6.78
C LEU A 97 28.44 -8.59 5.35
N GLY A 98 27.90 -7.55 4.72
CA GLY A 98 27.28 -7.65 3.39
C GLY A 98 26.02 -8.53 3.34
N LEU A 99 25.27 -8.66 4.45
CA LEU A 99 24.11 -9.54 4.55
C LEU A 99 22.83 -8.91 3.98
N GLU A 100 22.50 -9.27 2.75
CA GLU A 100 21.27 -8.82 2.10
C GLU A 100 20.06 -9.73 2.40
N THR A 101 18.88 -9.10 2.52
CA THR A 101 17.59 -9.78 2.74
C THR A 101 16.83 -10.00 1.45
N LEU A 102 16.30 -11.20 1.25
CA LEU A 102 15.47 -11.51 0.10
C LEU A 102 14.10 -10.83 0.21
N LYS A 103 13.78 -9.94 -0.73
CA LYS A 103 12.44 -9.37 -0.87
C LYS A 103 11.54 -10.42 -1.53
N ARG A 104 10.46 -10.83 -0.86
CA ARG A 104 9.43 -11.67 -1.49
C ARG A 104 8.63 -10.82 -2.48
N SER A 105 8.49 -11.26 -3.72
CA SER A 105 7.43 -10.77 -4.59
C SER A 105 6.08 -11.21 -4.02
N LYS A 106 5.10 -10.29 -3.95
CA LYS A 106 3.71 -10.67 -3.66
C LYS A 106 3.27 -11.58 -4.81
N LYS A 107 2.88 -12.83 -4.53
CA LYS A 107 2.20 -13.65 -5.53
C LYS A 107 0.84 -12.99 -5.78
N GLY A 108 0.70 -12.26 -6.90
CA GLY A 108 -0.61 -11.82 -7.34
C GLY A 108 -1.48 -13.04 -7.63
N LEU A 109 -2.79 -12.93 -7.42
CA LEU A 109 -3.73 -13.76 -8.18
C LEU A 109 -3.29 -13.68 -9.64
N SER A 110 -3.19 -14.83 -10.32
CA SER A 110 -2.82 -14.84 -11.74
C SER A 110 -3.71 -13.85 -12.47
N VAL A 111 -3.12 -12.76 -12.98
CA VAL A 111 -3.84 -11.66 -13.63
C VAL A 111 -4.75 -12.20 -14.73
N LYS A 112 -4.36 -13.33 -15.33
CA LYS A 112 -5.16 -14.10 -16.30
C LYS A 112 -6.49 -14.60 -15.70
N LYS A 113 -6.46 -15.25 -14.54
CA LYS A 113 -7.66 -15.76 -13.84
C LYS A 113 -8.59 -14.62 -13.39
N ALA A 114 -8.04 -13.52 -12.89
CA ALA A 114 -8.84 -12.35 -12.50
C ALA A 114 -9.50 -11.68 -13.72
N LYS A 115 -8.77 -11.53 -14.82
CA LYS A 115 -9.33 -11.00 -16.08
C LYS A 115 -10.41 -11.91 -16.67
N GLU A 116 -10.17 -13.22 -16.68
CA GLU A 116 -11.14 -14.24 -17.12
C GLU A 116 -12.42 -14.22 -16.28
N LYS A 117 -12.30 -14.16 -14.95
CA LYS A 117 -13.44 -14.00 -14.04
C LYS A 117 -14.23 -12.73 -14.35
N ASN A 118 -13.55 -11.61 -14.55
CA ASN A 118 -14.21 -10.34 -14.87
C ASN A 118 -14.88 -10.41 -16.26
N LEU A 119 -14.30 -11.09 -17.24
CA LEU A 119 -14.93 -11.29 -18.54
C LEU A 119 -16.21 -12.11 -18.43
N ASN A 120 -16.19 -13.20 -17.66
CA ASN A 120 -17.37 -14.06 -17.47
C ASN A 120 -18.50 -13.35 -16.72
N ASN A 121 -18.16 -12.50 -15.75
CA ASN A 121 -19.13 -11.82 -14.90
C ASN A 121 -19.65 -10.49 -15.49
N LYS A 122 -19.06 -10.06 -16.62
CA LYS A 122 -19.41 -8.81 -17.29
C LYS A 122 -20.86 -8.84 -17.78
N ALA A 123 -21.62 -7.79 -17.49
CA ALA A 123 -22.97 -7.63 -18.02
C ALA A 123 -22.92 -7.08 -19.47
N PRO A 124 -23.94 -7.37 -20.29
CA PRO A 124 -24.07 -6.77 -21.61
C PRO A 124 -24.30 -5.25 -21.51
N TYR A 125 -24.02 -4.55 -22.60
CA TYR A 125 -24.34 -3.13 -22.74
C TYR A 125 -25.73 -3.01 -23.35
N LEU A 126 -26.73 -2.65 -22.53
CA LEU A 126 -28.14 -2.60 -22.96
C LEU A 126 -28.69 -1.17 -23.07
N PHE A 127 -27.99 -0.19 -22.50
CA PHE A 127 -28.46 1.19 -22.49
C PHE A 127 -28.25 1.89 -23.83
N GLU A 128 -27.10 1.68 -24.50
CA GLU A 128 -26.80 2.29 -25.80
C GLU A 128 -26.99 3.81 -25.83
N CYS A 129 -26.72 4.50 -24.71
CA CYS A 129 -27.05 5.93 -24.52
C CYS A 129 -28.53 6.28 -24.78
N ASN A 130 -29.42 5.29 -24.82
CA ASN A 130 -30.84 5.45 -25.00
C ASN A 130 -31.54 5.59 -23.64
N PHE A 131 -31.69 6.84 -23.20
CA PHE A 131 -32.35 7.19 -21.94
C PHE A 131 -33.89 7.16 -22.02
N LYS A 132 -34.47 6.91 -23.21
CA LYS A 132 -35.93 6.82 -23.37
C LYS A 132 -36.45 5.47 -22.87
N SER A 133 -37.59 5.50 -22.19
CA SER A 133 -38.31 4.33 -21.70
C SER A 133 -39.81 4.53 -21.75
N ASP A 134 -40.55 3.49 -22.11
CA ASP A 134 -42.02 3.52 -22.20
C ASP A 134 -42.69 3.65 -20.83
N THR A 135 -42.03 3.14 -19.79
CA THR A 135 -42.54 3.14 -18.42
C THR A 135 -41.53 3.75 -17.45
N PHE A 136 -42.06 4.41 -16.41
CA PHE A 136 -41.24 5.04 -15.38
C PHE A 136 -40.36 4.03 -14.66
N GLY A 137 -39.08 4.37 -14.48
CA GLY A 137 -38.13 3.54 -13.74
C GLY A 137 -37.69 2.26 -14.45
N LYS A 138 -38.10 1.99 -15.70
CA LYS A 138 -37.65 0.82 -16.47
C LYS A 138 -36.15 0.80 -16.71
N LYS A 139 -35.53 1.98 -16.86
CA LYS A 139 -34.09 2.18 -17.00
C LYS A 139 -33.59 3.02 -15.84
N GLN A 140 -32.65 2.48 -15.06
CA GLN A 140 -32.04 3.17 -13.92
C GLN A 140 -30.53 3.06 -13.99
N THR A 141 -29.84 4.04 -13.41
CA THR A 141 -28.39 4.05 -13.24
C THR A 141 -28.08 3.93 -11.76
N SER A 142 -27.09 3.12 -11.38
CA SER A 142 -26.67 2.98 -9.98
C SER A 142 -25.17 3.15 -9.81
N ASP A 143 -24.79 3.77 -8.69
CA ASP A 143 -23.42 3.80 -8.20
C ASP A 143 -23.35 3.24 -6.76
N VAL A 144 -22.19 2.75 -6.34
CA VAL A 144 -21.98 2.15 -5.02
C VAL A 144 -21.91 3.26 -3.98
N SER A 145 -22.72 3.14 -2.93
CA SER A 145 -22.60 4.00 -1.76
C SER A 145 -22.55 3.17 -0.48
N TYR A 146 -21.89 3.72 0.54
CA TYR A 146 -21.87 3.15 1.90
C TYR A 146 -23.11 3.53 2.71
N ILE A 147 -24.04 4.28 2.10
CA ILE A 147 -25.24 4.77 2.77
C ILE A 147 -26.34 3.71 2.59
N GLN A 148 -26.78 3.14 3.71
CA GLN A 148 -27.90 2.20 3.69
C GLN A 148 -29.20 2.98 3.47
N CYS A 149 -29.72 2.98 2.24
CA CYS A 149 -30.93 3.72 1.89
C CYS A 149 -32.24 3.03 2.32
N SER A 150 -32.27 1.71 2.47
CA SER A 150 -33.43 0.99 3.02
C SER A 150 -33.02 -0.30 3.72
N LYS A 151 -33.79 -0.68 4.75
CA LYS A 151 -33.68 -2.01 5.39
C LYS A 151 -34.39 -3.10 4.58
N GLU A 152 -35.41 -2.70 3.83
CA GLU A 152 -36.17 -3.60 2.96
C GLU A 152 -35.66 -3.49 1.52
N ILE A 153 -35.34 -4.62 0.93
CA ILE A 153 -34.98 -4.70 -0.48
C ILE A 153 -36.25 -4.99 -1.27
N LYS A 154 -36.74 -4.00 -2.02
CA LYS A 154 -37.93 -4.17 -2.84
C LYS A 154 -37.55 -4.87 -4.15
N PRO A 155 -38.37 -5.81 -4.64
CA PRO A 155 -38.16 -6.42 -5.95
C PRO A 155 -38.15 -5.34 -7.03
N VAL A 156 -37.22 -5.48 -7.97
CA VAL A 156 -36.91 -4.51 -9.02
C VAL A 156 -37.18 -5.17 -10.39
N ASP A 157 -38.24 -6.00 -10.41
CA ASP A 157 -38.51 -6.94 -11.48
C ASP A 157 -38.74 -6.24 -12.83
N GLY A 158 -38.14 -6.78 -13.88
CA GLY A 158 -38.23 -6.26 -15.24
C GLY A 158 -37.56 -4.90 -15.49
N LYS A 159 -36.82 -4.35 -14.52
CA LYS A 159 -36.04 -3.10 -14.70
C LYS A 159 -34.61 -3.39 -15.12
N ILE A 160 -34.02 -2.47 -15.87
CA ILE A 160 -32.62 -2.51 -16.27
C ILE A 160 -31.85 -1.53 -15.37
N ILE A 161 -30.83 -2.06 -14.69
CA ILE A 161 -29.90 -1.26 -13.88
C ILE A 161 -28.57 -1.19 -14.61
N ASN A 162 -28.19 0.03 -15.01
CA ASN A 162 -26.91 0.33 -15.64
C ASN A 162 -25.88 0.74 -14.58
N THR A 163 -24.70 0.13 -14.66
CA THR A 163 -23.56 0.42 -13.79
C THR A 163 -22.32 0.72 -14.62
N ASP A 164 -21.30 1.23 -13.96
CA ASP A 164 -19.95 1.27 -14.51
C ASP A 164 -19.31 -0.15 -14.54
N GLN A 165 -18.03 -0.20 -14.93
CA GLN A 165 -17.21 -1.42 -14.88
C GLN A 165 -16.34 -1.48 -13.60
N GLY A 166 -16.86 -0.98 -12.47
CA GLY A 166 -16.24 -1.09 -11.16
C GLY A 166 -16.26 -2.52 -10.62
N GLY A 167 -15.24 -2.90 -9.85
CA GLY A 167 -15.04 -4.29 -9.39
C GLY A 167 -16.19 -4.87 -8.57
N VAL A 168 -16.98 -4.02 -7.88
CA VAL A 168 -18.15 -4.44 -7.09
C VAL A 168 -19.23 -5.06 -7.98
N TYR A 169 -19.43 -4.54 -9.19
CA TYR A 169 -20.44 -5.03 -10.12
C TYR A 169 -20.06 -6.33 -10.84
N PHE A 170 -18.80 -6.75 -10.71
CA PHE A 170 -18.31 -8.07 -11.11
C PHE A 170 -18.36 -9.11 -9.98
N ALA A 171 -18.71 -8.71 -8.76
CA ALA A 171 -18.80 -9.61 -7.61
C ALA A 171 -19.94 -10.62 -7.80
N TYR A 172 -19.78 -11.84 -7.27
CA TYR A 172 -20.79 -12.88 -7.42
C TYR A 172 -22.06 -12.52 -6.64
N GLU A 173 -21.86 -11.88 -5.49
CA GLU A 173 -22.90 -11.39 -4.60
C GLU A 173 -23.81 -10.39 -5.32
N TYR A 174 -23.25 -9.52 -6.18
CA TYR A 174 -24.04 -8.59 -6.98
C TYR A 174 -24.82 -9.30 -8.10
N ILE A 175 -24.22 -10.31 -8.73
CA ILE A 175 -24.90 -11.14 -9.74
C ILE A 175 -26.07 -11.90 -9.13
N GLU A 176 -25.85 -12.51 -7.97
CA GLU A 176 -26.88 -13.22 -7.23
C GLU A 176 -27.99 -12.27 -6.80
N LEU A 177 -27.64 -11.10 -6.27
CA LEU A 177 -28.60 -10.05 -5.93
C LEU A 177 -29.47 -9.67 -7.13
N SER A 178 -28.90 -9.55 -8.34
CA SER A 178 -29.66 -9.25 -9.54
C SER A 178 -30.72 -10.31 -9.87
N LYS A 179 -30.39 -11.58 -9.65
CA LYS A 179 -31.32 -12.70 -9.84
C LYS A 179 -32.41 -12.71 -8.77
N THR A 180 -32.02 -12.51 -7.50
CA THR A 180 -32.95 -12.49 -6.37
C THR A 180 -33.95 -11.34 -6.47
N LEU A 181 -33.53 -10.18 -6.99
CA LEU A 181 -34.38 -9.00 -7.13
C LEU A 181 -35.07 -8.85 -8.49
N GLY A 182 -34.72 -9.69 -9.46
CA GLY A 182 -35.36 -9.70 -10.79
C GLY A 182 -34.95 -8.57 -11.74
N PHE A 183 -33.85 -7.85 -11.47
CA PHE A 183 -33.40 -6.79 -12.38
C PHE A 183 -32.37 -7.29 -13.39
N THR A 184 -32.40 -6.70 -14.58
CA THR A 184 -31.43 -6.95 -15.63
C THR A 184 -30.21 -6.04 -15.45
N ARG A 185 -29.02 -6.64 -15.35
CA ARG A 185 -27.76 -5.88 -15.28
C ARG A 185 -27.38 -5.35 -16.66
N SER A 186 -26.98 -4.08 -16.71
CA SER A 186 -26.31 -3.45 -17.86
C SER A 186 -25.02 -2.80 -17.38
N MET A 187 -23.96 -2.85 -18.19
CA MET A 187 -22.69 -2.17 -17.88
C MET A 187 -22.29 -1.25 -19.02
N SER A 188 -21.98 0.00 -18.70
CA SER A 188 -21.50 0.99 -19.67
C SER A 188 -20.15 0.61 -20.28
N TYR A 189 -19.85 1.13 -21.46
CA TYR A 189 -18.52 1.00 -22.06
C TYR A 189 -17.48 1.78 -21.26
N LYS A 190 -16.23 1.32 -21.31
CA LYS A 190 -15.11 2.07 -20.72
C LYS A 190 -15.00 3.42 -21.43
N GLY A 191 -15.00 4.50 -20.65
CA GLY A 191 -14.94 5.86 -21.16
C GLY A 191 -16.30 6.47 -21.52
N CYS A 192 -17.43 5.78 -21.28
CA CYS A 192 -18.76 6.34 -21.47
C CYS A 192 -19.26 7.04 -20.19
N CYS A 193 -18.77 8.25 -19.91
CA CYS A 193 -19.16 9.02 -18.72
C CYS A 193 -20.61 9.53 -18.77
N TRP A 194 -21.16 9.70 -19.97
CA TRP A 194 -22.50 10.26 -20.20
C TRP A 194 -23.61 9.47 -19.50
N GLU A 195 -23.49 8.15 -19.48
CA GLU A 195 -24.50 7.28 -18.86
C GLU A 195 -24.46 7.28 -17.34
N ASN A 196 -23.29 7.52 -16.75
CA ASN A 196 -23.14 7.62 -15.30
C ASN A 196 -23.35 9.05 -14.79
N SER A 197 -23.31 10.05 -15.68
CA SER A 197 -23.46 11.46 -15.32
C SER A 197 -24.69 11.76 -14.45
N PRO A 198 -25.89 11.18 -14.70
CA PRO A 198 -27.06 11.43 -13.85
C PRO A 198 -26.86 11.01 -12.40
N ILE A 199 -26.28 9.82 -12.16
CA ILE A 199 -26.06 9.31 -10.81
C ILE A 199 -24.90 10.03 -10.12
N GLU A 200 -23.84 10.38 -10.86
CA GLU A 200 -22.72 11.19 -10.35
C GLU A 200 -23.20 12.58 -9.90
N ASN A 201 -24.06 13.24 -10.68
CA ASN A 201 -24.65 14.53 -10.33
C ASN A 201 -25.54 14.42 -9.09
N TRP A 202 -26.35 13.36 -8.98
CA TRP A 202 -27.16 13.11 -7.78
C TRP A 202 -26.29 12.95 -6.52
N PHE A 203 -25.20 12.17 -6.59
CA PHE A 203 -24.27 12.02 -5.46
C PHE A 203 -23.57 13.32 -5.09
N TYR A 204 -23.22 14.15 -6.09
CA TYR A 204 -22.67 15.47 -5.83
C TYR A 204 -23.66 16.35 -5.06
N GLN A 205 -24.92 16.40 -5.49
CA GLN A 205 -25.98 17.12 -4.79
C GLN A 205 -26.20 16.58 -3.37
N LEU A 206 -26.21 15.26 -3.20
CA LEU A 206 -26.36 14.63 -1.89
C LEU A 206 -25.24 15.04 -0.93
N LYS A 207 -23.98 14.99 -1.37
CA LYS A 207 -22.83 15.42 -0.56
C LYS A 207 -22.94 16.88 -0.16
N TYR A 208 -23.29 17.75 -1.11
CA TYR A 208 -23.48 19.17 -0.85
C TYR A 208 -24.56 19.45 0.21
N GLN A 209 -25.65 18.68 0.22
CA GLN A 209 -26.70 18.82 1.24
C GLN A 209 -26.29 18.26 2.61
N LEU A 210 -25.43 17.24 2.66
CA LEU A 210 -24.94 16.66 3.91
C LEU A 210 -23.83 17.49 4.59
N GLU A 211 -23.10 18.30 3.82
CA GLU A 211 -22.03 19.17 4.32
C GLU A 211 -22.53 20.56 4.75
N LYS A 212 -23.82 20.85 4.57
CA LYS A 212 -24.50 22.05 5.10
C LYS A 212 -25.05 21.80 6.50
#